data_AF-D8EZ17-F1
#
_entry.id   AF-D8EZ17-F1
#
_cell.length_a   1.000
_cell.length_b   1.000
_cell.length_c   1.000
_cell.angle_alpha   90.00
_cell.angle_beta   90.00
_cell.angle_gamma   90.00
#
_symmetry.space_group_name_H-M   'P 1'
#
loop_
_entity.id
_entity.type
_entity.pdbx_description
1 polymer ?
#
loop_
_entity_poly.entity_id
_entity_poly.type
_entity_poly.pdbx_seq_one_letter_code
_entity_poly.pdbx_strand_id
1 'polypeptide(L)'
;MENDTGKAAGLNHINTCTGKMEIPTPREREALSAMKSLKERVRRIKKRIDELKGLKDDTCAEEVLSLKEQLVLLKKEWNALEKKRDAAAKERMILLGHETEE
;
A
#
# COMPACT_ATOMS: atom_id res chain seq x y z
N MET A 1 22.70 -34.94 -38.08
CA MET A 1 23.84 -34.47 -37.25
C MET A 1 24.42 -33.35 -38.07
N GLU A 2 24.21 -32.08 -37.77
CA GLU A 2 24.58 -31.37 -36.54
C GLU A 2 23.50 -30.31 -36.20
N ASN A 3 23.11 -30.25 -34.93
CA ASN A 3 22.17 -29.27 -34.40
C ASN A 3 22.98 -28.11 -33.84
N ASP A 4 23.12 -27.01 -34.60
CA ASP A 4 23.77 -25.81 -34.09
C ASP A 4 22.76 -25.02 -33.25
N THR A 5 22.90 -25.17 -31.94
CA THR A 5 22.02 -24.56 -30.94
C THR A 5 22.61 -23.20 -30.60
N GLY A 6 22.19 -22.19 -31.37
CA GLY A 6 22.53 -20.78 -31.21
C GLY A 6 21.99 -20.20 -29.89
N LYS A 7 22.76 -20.45 -28.83
CA LYS A 7 23.09 -19.61 -27.68
C LYS A 7 22.16 -18.42 -27.37
N ALA A 8 21.59 -18.52 -26.16
CA ALA A 8 20.88 -17.48 -25.42
C ALA A 8 21.61 -16.13 -25.35
N ALA A 9 20.83 -15.05 -25.38
CA ALA A 9 20.84 -13.97 -24.39
C ALA A 9 19.94 -12.83 -24.89
N GLY A 10 18.62 -13.02 -24.80
CA GLY A 10 17.71 -11.88 -24.75
C GLY A 10 17.99 -11.15 -23.44
N LEU A 11 18.78 -10.08 -23.53
CA LEU A 11 19.09 -9.17 -22.43
C LEU A 11 17.76 -8.66 -21.86
N ASN A 12 17.25 -9.29 -20.80
CA ASN A 12 16.40 -8.60 -19.85
C ASN A 12 17.30 -7.54 -19.23
N HIS A 13 17.28 -6.34 -19.81
CA HIS A 13 17.85 -5.15 -19.17
C HIS A 13 16.98 -4.88 -17.94
N ILE A 14 17.28 -5.60 -16.87
CA ILE A 14 16.82 -5.24 -15.55
C ILE A 14 17.52 -3.91 -15.30
N ASN A 15 16.75 -2.83 -15.37
CA ASN A 15 17.16 -1.51 -14.92
C ASN A 15 17.35 -1.57 -13.40
N THR A 16 18.26 -2.40 -12.90
CA THR A 16 18.76 -2.29 -11.53
C THR A 16 19.59 -1.03 -11.50
N CYS A 17 19.02 0.04 -10.96
CA CYS A 17 19.75 1.25 -10.63
C CYS A 17 21.03 0.84 -9.88
N THR A 18 22.19 1.06 -10.49
CA THR A 18 23.54 0.69 -10.01
C THR A 18 24.07 1.63 -8.92
N GLY A 19 23.17 2.38 -8.27
CA GLY A 19 23.45 3.21 -7.10
C GLY A 19 22.77 2.59 -5.88
N LYS A 20 23.35 2.77 -4.69
CA LYS A 20 22.91 2.23 -3.39
C LYS A 20 21.51 2.71 -2.92
N MET A 21 20.66 3.18 -3.83
CA MET A 21 19.36 3.76 -3.56
C MET A 21 18.26 2.74 -3.85
N GLU A 22 17.44 2.49 -2.84
CA GLU A 22 16.31 1.57 -2.95
C GLU A 22 15.07 2.30 -3.48
N ILE A 23 14.40 1.72 -4.48
CA ILE A 23 13.14 2.19 -5.04
C ILE A 23 12.09 1.07 -4.88
N PRO A 24 10.95 1.28 -4.20
CA PRO A 24 10.59 2.46 -3.41
C PRO A 24 11.54 2.69 -2.23
N THR A 25 11.64 3.95 -1.79
CA THR A 25 12.52 4.32 -0.67
C THR A 25 12.06 3.62 0.62
N PRO A 26 12.94 3.46 1.63
CA PRO A 26 12.55 2.87 2.91
C PRO A 26 11.30 3.53 3.53
N ARG A 27 11.22 4.87 3.49
CA ARG A 27 10.07 5.63 3.97
C ARG A 27 8.78 5.34 3.19
N GLU A 28 8.88 5.18 1.88
CA GLU A 28 7.73 4.77 1.06
C GLU A 28 7.26 3.35 1.41
N ARG A 29 8.20 2.41 1.61
CA ARG A 29 7.85 1.04 1.98
C ARG A 29 7.19 0.97 3.35
N GLU A 30 7.63 1.77 4.31
CA GLU A 30 6.98 1.91 5.62
C GLU A 30 5.54 2.41 5.49
N ALA A 31 5.33 3.48 4.72
CA ALA A 31 4.00 4.03 4.48
C ALA A 31 3.09 2.99 3.78
N LEU A 32 3.59 2.31 2.74
CA LEU A 32 2.86 1.26 2.03
C LEU A 32 2.53 0.06 2.93
N SER A 33 3.46 -0.35 3.79
CA SER A 33 3.25 -1.42 4.77
C SER A 33 2.14 -1.08 5.77
N ALA A 34 2.20 0.14 6.33
CA ALA A 34 1.15 0.65 7.23
C ALA A 34 -0.21 0.71 6.52
N MET A 35 -0.26 1.19 5.28
CA MET A 35 -1.50 1.24 4.48
C MET A 35 -2.08 -0.17 4.23
N LYS A 36 -1.24 -1.18 3.97
CA LYS A 36 -1.69 -2.57 3.83
C LYS A 36 -2.34 -3.09 5.11
N SER A 37 -1.70 -2.90 6.25
CA SER A 37 -2.23 -3.28 7.57
C SER A 37 -3.55 -2.58 7.88
N LEU A 38 -3.65 -1.29 7.57
CA LEU A 38 -4.87 -0.52 7.77
C LEU A 38 -6.01 -1.01 6.88
N LYS A 39 -5.72 -1.33 5.61
CA LYS A 39 -6.71 -1.88 4.66
C LYS A 39 -7.26 -3.22 5.14
N GLU A 40 -6.39 -4.08 5.69
CA GLU A 40 -6.81 -5.35 6.27
C GLU A 40 -7.73 -5.16 7.48
N ARG A 41 -7.42 -4.19 8.35
CA ARG A 41 -8.28 -3.84 9.49
C ARG A 41 -9.64 -3.31 9.05
N VAL A 42 -9.69 -2.43 8.04
CA VAL A 42 -10.94 -1.97 7.41
C VAL A 42 -11.74 -3.14 6.84
N ARG A 43 -11.09 -4.09 6.17
CA ARG A 43 -11.75 -5.28 5.60
C ARG A 43 -12.42 -6.11 6.69
N ARG A 44 -11.72 -6.35 7.81
CA ARG A 44 -12.26 -7.10 8.96
C ARG A 44 -13.45 -6.41 9.59
N ILE A 45 -13.37 -5.10 9.80
CA ILE A 45 -14.48 -4.32 10.37
C ILE A 45 -15.70 -4.36 9.46
N LYS A 46 -15.53 -4.14 8.14
CA LYS A 46 -16.64 -4.22 7.18
C LYS A 46 -17.28 -5.59 7.17
N LYS A 47 -16.48 -6.66 7.15
CA LYS A 47 -16.98 -8.04 7.23
C LYS A 47 -17.81 -8.25 8.50
N ARG A 48 -17.32 -7.79 9.65
CA ARG A 48 -18.05 -7.91 10.92
C ARG A 48 -19.38 -7.15 10.89
N ILE A 49 -19.41 -5.94 10.34
CA ILE A 49 -20.66 -5.17 10.17
C ILE A 49 -21.64 -5.95 9.29
N ASP A 50 -21.18 -6.58 8.21
CA ASP A 50 -22.05 -7.34 7.31
C ASP A 50 -22.58 -8.63 7.96
N GLU A 51 -21.76 -9.31 8.76
CA GLU A 51 -22.19 -10.45 9.59
C GLU A 51 -23.28 -10.04 10.59
N LEU A 52 -23.09 -8.92 11.30
CA LEU A 52 -24.05 -8.38 12.28
C LEU A 52 -25.38 -7.99 11.63
N LYS A 53 -25.34 -7.36 10.45
CA LYS A 53 -26.55 -7.02 9.69
C LYS A 53 -27.35 -8.25 9.26
N GLY A 54 -26.67 -9.36 9.00
CA GLY A 54 -27.31 -10.64 8.64
C GLY A 54 -28.13 -11.25 9.78
N LEU A 55 -27.78 -10.96 11.03
CA LEU A 55 -28.42 -11.54 12.21
C LEU A 55 -29.77 -10.89 12.58
N LYS A 56 -30.09 -9.69 12.04
CA LYS A 56 -31.32 -8.92 12.34
C LYS A 56 -31.63 -8.81 13.85
N ASP A 57 -30.60 -8.70 14.66
CA ASP A 57 -30.71 -8.58 16.12
C ASP A 57 -30.49 -7.12 16.53
N ASP A 58 -31.45 -6.54 17.23
CA ASP A 58 -31.40 -5.16 17.70
C ASP A 58 -30.28 -4.93 18.73
N THR A 59 -29.82 -5.98 19.40
CA THR A 59 -28.66 -5.91 20.31
C THR A 59 -27.35 -5.63 19.59
N CYS A 60 -27.27 -5.92 18.29
CA CYS A 60 -26.08 -5.66 17.47
C CYS A 60 -25.95 -4.19 17.03
N ALA A 61 -26.98 -3.36 17.26
CA ALA A 61 -26.99 -1.98 16.79
C ALA A 61 -25.85 -1.14 17.38
N GLU A 62 -25.57 -1.30 18.67
CA GLU A 62 -24.49 -0.57 19.36
C GLU A 62 -23.10 -0.99 18.86
N GLU A 63 -22.86 -2.29 18.67
CA GLU A 63 -21.61 -2.80 18.10
C GLU A 63 -21.39 -2.26 16.68
N VAL A 64 -22.44 -2.24 15.85
CA VAL A 64 -22.36 -1.68 14.49
C VAL A 64 -22.04 -0.18 14.51
N LEU A 65 -22.58 0.60 15.45
CA LEU A 65 -22.24 2.02 15.59
C LEU A 65 -20.76 2.20 15.97
N SER A 66 -20.27 1.46 16.97
CA SER A 66 -18.86 1.50 17.37
C SER A 66 -17.92 1.14 16.21
N LEU A 67 -18.26 0.11 15.43
CA LEU A 67 -17.48 -0.31 14.27
C LEU A 67 -17.47 0.76 13.16
N LYS A 68 -18.59 1.50 12.97
CA LYS A 68 -18.64 2.62 12.02
C LYS A 68 -17.76 3.79 12.48
N GLU A 69 -17.75 4.11 13.77
CA GLU A 69 -16.85 5.13 14.31
C GLU A 69 -15.37 4.76 14.10
N GLN A 70 -15.02 3.49 14.32
CA GLN A 70 -13.68 2.99 14.02
C GLN A 70 -13.32 3.17 12.53
N LEU A 71 -14.26 2.94 11.60
CA LEU A 71 -14.03 3.21 10.17
C LEU A 71 -13.75 4.69 9.88
N VAL A 72 -14.40 5.62 10.59
CA VAL A 72 -14.15 7.06 10.47
C VAL A 72 -12.73 7.40 10.94
N LEU A 73 -12.29 6.82 12.06
CA LEU A 73 -10.92 7.00 12.56
C LEU A 73 -9.88 6.43 11.58
N LEU A 74 -10.10 5.21 11.08
CA LEU A 74 -9.20 4.58 10.10
C LEU A 74 -9.13 5.38 8.79
N LYS A 75 -10.21 6.07 8.39
CA LYS A 75 -10.19 6.98 7.23
C LYS A 75 -9.27 8.18 7.48
N LYS A 76 -9.27 8.76 8.69
CA LYS A 76 -8.34 9.85 9.04
C LYS A 76 -6.89 9.37 9.00
N GLU A 77 -6.63 8.17 9.55
CA GLU A 77 -5.30 7.56 9.54
C GLU A 77 -4.83 7.24 8.11
N TRP A 78 -5.72 6.71 7.25
CA TRP A 78 -5.44 6.51 5.83
C TRP A 78 -4.98 7.79 5.15
N ASN A 79 -5.73 8.89 5.31
CA ASN A 79 -5.38 10.17 4.70
C ASN A 79 -4.01 10.69 5.18
N ALA A 80 -3.65 10.45 6.44
CA ALA A 80 -2.33 10.81 6.95
C ALA A 80 -1.21 9.95 6.35
N LEU A 81 -1.44 8.65 6.17
CA LEU A 81 -0.49 7.75 5.51
C LEU A 81 -0.35 8.05 4.02
N GLU A 82 -1.43 8.45 3.35
CA GLU A 82 -1.41 8.87 1.95
C GLU A 82 -0.51 10.10 1.77
N LYS A 83 -0.67 11.12 2.60
CA LYS A 83 0.24 12.28 2.61
C LYS A 83 1.70 11.90 2.85
N LYS A 84 1.96 10.97 3.79
CA LYS A 84 3.32 10.48 4.06
C LYS A 84 3.91 9.74 2.87
N ARG A 85 3.12 8.88 2.22
CA ARG A 85 3.53 8.16 1.00
C ARG A 85 3.84 9.14 -0.11
N ASP A 86 2.99 10.14 -0.32
CA ASP A 86 3.16 11.12 -1.40
C ASP A 86 4.39 11.99 -1.16
N ALA A 87 4.64 12.41 0.08
CA ALA A 87 5.87 13.12 0.44
C ALA A 87 7.12 12.24 0.20
N ALA A 88 7.08 10.98 0.60
CA ALA A 88 8.20 10.05 0.37
C ALA A 88 8.40 9.72 -1.12
N ALA A 89 7.34 9.76 -1.92
CA ALA A 89 7.40 9.66 -3.37
C ALA A 89 8.01 10.92 -4.00
N LYS A 90 7.64 12.12 -3.53
CA LYS A 90 8.26 13.40 -3.93
C LYS A 90 9.76 13.38 -3.64
N GLU A 91 10.15 12.95 -2.45
CA GLU A 91 11.56 12.79 -2.06
C GLU A 91 12.31 11.88 -3.05
N ARG A 92 11.72 10.74 -3.45
CA ARG A 92 12.31 9.89 -4.49
C ARG A 92 12.45 10.61 -5.82
N MET A 93 11.43 11.36 -6.25
CA MET A 93 11.48 12.07 -7.53
C MET A 93 12.57 13.15 -7.55
N ILE A 94 12.77 13.86 -6.43
CA ILE A 94 13.87 14.81 -6.26
C ILE A 94 15.22 14.09 -6.31
N LEU A 95 15.37 12.97 -5.59
CA LEU A 95 16.59 12.17 -5.58
C LEU A 95 16.97 11.60 -6.96
N LEU A 96 15.98 11.32 -7.80
CA LEU A 96 16.18 10.87 -9.18
C LEU A 96 16.38 12.02 -10.18
N GLY A 97 16.32 13.28 -9.72
CA GLY A 97 16.42 14.46 -10.57
C GLY A 97 15.21 14.70 -11.46
N HIS A 98 14.05 14.12 -11.13
CA HIS A 98 12.80 14.28 -11.87
C HIS A 98 11.93 15.43 -11.34
N GLU A 99 12.18 15.90 -10.13
CA GLU A 99 11.48 17.02 -9.48
C GLU A 99 12.45 17.91 -8.71
N THR A 100 12.01 19.11 -8.36
CA THR A 100 12.73 20.07 -7.51
C THR A 100 12.06 20.19 -6.13
N GLU A 101 12.77 20.74 -5.15
CA GLU A 101 12.30 20.88 -3.76
C GLU A 101 11.14 21.89 -3.58
N GLU A 102 10.77 22.64 -4.63
CA GLU A 102 9.78 23.73 -4.62
C GLU A 102 8.33 23.28 -4.28
#